data_AF-A0A497N6R0-F1
#
_entry.id   AF-A0A497N6R0-F1
#
_cell.length_a   1.000
_cell.length_b   1.000
_cell.length_c   1.000
_cell.angle_alpha   90.00
_cell.angle_beta   90.00
_cell.angle_gamma   90.00
#
_symmetry.space_group_name_H-M   'P 1'
#
loop_
_entity.id
_entity.type
_entity.pdbx_description
1 polymer ?
#
loop_
_entity_poly.entity_id
_entity_poly.type
_entity_poly.pdbx_seq_one_letter_code
_entity_poly.pdbx_strand_id
1 'polypeptide(L)'
;IDVGANAALKGARFLDRKGLSRSELGNLISEIVRLLGRGKKLAGVDVLETDVYRAGRTLEGWRDETYRIEAEILARVLLKALG
;
A
#
# COMPACT_ATOMS: atom_id res chain seq x y z
N ILE A 1 0.85 2.17 -5.85
CA ILE A 1 1.41 0.88 -5.39
C ILE A 1 2.87 0.72 -5.82
N ASP A 2 3.25 1.16 -7.01
CA ASP A 2 4.65 1.19 -7.48
C ASP A 2 5.68 1.83 -6.52
N VAL A 3 5.27 2.73 -5.62
CA VAL A 3 6.18 3.31 -4.61
C VAL A 3 6.84 2.26 -3.70
N GLY A 4 6.27 1.07 -3.54
CA GLY A 4 6.89 -0.07 -2.83
C GLY A 4 7.38 -1.20 -3.75
N ALA A 5 7.46 -0.94 -5.06
CA ALA A 5 7.83 -1.92 -6.07
C ALA A 5 9.18 -2.59 -5.77
N ASN A 6 9.25 -3.88 -6.06
CA ASN A 6 10.45 -4.72 -5.93
C ASN A 6 11.05 -4.77 -4.51
N ALA A 7 10.41 -4.15 -3.52
CA ALA A 7 10.78 -4.16 -2.11
C ALA A 7 9.65 -4.77 -1.27
N ALA A 8 8.66 -3.97 -0.90
CA ALA A 8 7.48 -4.44 -0.18
C ALA A 8 6.48 -5.21 -1.06
N LEU A 9 6.49 -4.94 -2.37
CA LEU A 9 5.44 -5.35 -3.31
C LEU A 9 6.09 -5.97 -4.56
N LYS A 10 5.63 -7.14 -4.98
CA LYS A 10 5.98 -7.75 -6.29
C LYS A 10 4.81 -7.75 -7.28
N GLY A 11 3.60 -7.40 -6.83
CA GLY A 11 2.40 -7.20 -7.65
C GLY A 11 2.19 -5.77 -8.15
N ALA A 12 3.25 -4.96 -8.21
CA ALA A 12 3.20 -3.61 -8.78
C ALA A 12 3.39 -3.66 -10.31
N ARG A 13 2.79 -2.70 -11.04
CA ARG A 13 2.85 -2.65 -12.51
C ARG A 13 4.29 -2.52 -13.02
N PHE A 14 5.07 -1.68 -12.37
CA PHE A 14 6.49 -1.50 -12.68
C PHE A 14 7.36 -2.00 -11.53
N LEU A 15 8.39 -2.79 -11.84
CA LEU A 15 9.34 -3.37 -10.88
C LEU A 15 10.79 -2.97 -11.19
N ASP A 16 10.97 -1.94 -12.01
CA ASP A 16 12.25 -1.44 -12.52
C ASP A 16 13.11 -0.77 -11.44
N ARG A 17 12.53 -0.44 -10.28
CA ARG A 17 13.23 0.18 -9.15
C ARG A 17 12.92 -0.53 -7.84
N LYS A 18 13.86 -0.40 -6.89
CA LYS A 18 13.63 -0.77 -5.49
C LYS A 18 12.95 0.39 -4.78
N GLY A 19 11.67 0.23 -4.49
CA GLY A 19 10.86 1.19 -3.76
C GLY A 19 10.98 1.07 -2.24
N LEU A 20 9.99 1.63 -1.55
CA LEU A 20 9.85 1.56 -0.11
C LEU A 20 9.65 0.13 0.37
N SER A 21 10.36 -0.22 1.43
CA SER A 21 10.16 -1.44 2.19
C SER A 21 8.82 -1.42 2.93
N ARG A 22 8.45 -2.57 3.50
CA ARG A 22 7.18 -2.72 4.23
C ARG A 22 7.08 -1.78 5.42
N SER A 23 8.18 -1.60 6.16
CA SER A 23 8.25 -0.69 7.32
C SER A 23 8.14 0.77 6.87
N GLU A 24 8.82 1.16 5.79
CA GLU A 24 8.75 2.52 5.25
C GLU A 24 7.35 2.87 4.72
N LEU A 25 6.68 1.94 4.02
CA LEU A 25 5.27 2.08 3.67
C LEU A 25 4.42 2.23 4.94
N GLY A 26 4.66 1.39 5.95
CA GLY A 26 3.96 1.46 7.24
C GLY A 26 4.07 2.83 7.89
N ASN A 27 5.27 3.43 7.89
CA ASN A 27 5.56 4.76 8.42
C ASN A 27 4.84 5.85 7.61
N LEU A 28 4.88 5.77 6.28
CA LEU A 28 4.17 6.72 5.41
C LEU A 28 2.67 6.74 5.72
N ILE A 29 2.04 5.56 5.84
CA ILE A 29 0.63 5.46 6.18
C ILE A 29 0.33 5.99 7.59
N SER A 30 1.20 5.70 8.56
CA SER A 30 1.07 6.25 9.92
C SER A 30 1.04 7.78 9.91
N GLU A 31 1.89 8.41 9.10
CA GLU A 31 1.92 9.86 8.95
C GLU A 31 0.66 10.41 8.28
N ILE A 32 0.14 9.75 7.25
CA ILE A 32 -1.15 10.11 6.62
C ILE A 32 -2.29 10.04 7.65
N VAL A 33 -2.39 8.95 8.41
CA VAL A 33 -3.39 8.75 9.46
C VAL A 33 -3.28 9.83 10.55
N ARG A 34 -2.05 10.16 10.96
CA ARG A 34 -1.79 11.24 11.93
C ARG A 34 -2.27 12.60 11.42
N LEU A 35 -2.08 12.88 10.13
CA LEU A 35 -2.54 14.12 9.50
C LEU A 35 -4.06 14.21 9.43
N LEU A 36 -4.74 13.10 9.11
CA LEU A 36 -6.22 13.05 9.12
C LEU A 36 -6.79 13.32 10.51
N GLY A 37 -6.11 12.86 11.57
CA GLY A 37 -6.52 13.11 12.97
C GLY A 37 -6.48 14.57 13.44
N ARG A 38 -5.96 15.51 12.64
CA ARG A 38 -5.81 16.93 13.03
C ARG A 38 -6.96 17.81 12.51
N GLY A 39 -8.18 17.29 12.52
CA GLY A 39 -9.38 17.98 12.02
C GLY A 39 -9.45 18.08 10.48
N LYS A 40 -8.60 17.32 9.77
CA LYS A 40 -8.64 17.23 8.31
C LYS A 40 -9.62 16.14 7.88
N LYS A 41 -10.34 16.37 6.78
CA LYS A 41 -11.24 15.37 6.20
C LYS A 41 -10.61 14.75 4.96
N LEU A 42 -10.83 13.46 4.78
CA LEU A 42 -10.46 12.76 3.56
C LEU A 42 -11.54 13.03 2.49
N ALA A 43 -11.15 13.61 1.35
CA ALA A 43 -12.07 13.84 0.24
C ALA A 43 -12.18 12.63 -0.70
N GLY A 44 -11.09 11.85 -0.83
CA GLY A 44 -11.01 10.66 -1.67
C GLY A 44 -9.67 9.97 -1.47
N VAL A 45 -9.59 8.69 -1.84
CA VAL A 45 -8.35 7.89 -1.82
C VAL A 45 -8.35 6.96 -3.02
N ASP A 46 -7.24 6.96 -3.76
CA ASP A 46 -7.02 6.07 -4.90
C ASP A 46 -5.84 5.15 -4.63
N VAL A 47 -6.01 3.88 -4.98
CA VAL A 47 -4.96 2.87 -4.95
C VAL A 47 -4.77 2.36 -6.36
N LEU A 48 -3.62 2.73 -6.96
CA LEU A 48 -3.35 2.55 -8.38
C LEU A 48 -2.04 1.80 -8.62
N GLU A 49 -1.89 1.34 -9.87
CA GLU A 49 -0.72 0.65 -10.41
C GLU A 49 -0.48 -0.76 -9.83
N THR A 50 -1.58 -1.46 -9.57
CA THR A 50 -1.57 -2.89 -9.22
C THR A 50 -1.53 -3.72 -10.51
N ASP A 51 -0.56 -4.64 -10.62
CA ASP A 51 -0.60 -5.70 -11.63
C ASP A 51 -1.47 -6.85 -11.11
N VAL A 52 -2.72 -6.88 -11.56
CA VAL A 52 -3.71 -7.90 -11.15
C VAL A 52 -3.32 -9.33 -11.55
N TYR A 53 -2.41 -9.50 -12.50
CA TYR A 53 -1.92 -10.81 -12.92
C TYR A 53 -0.73 -11.30 -12.10
N ARG A 54 -0.14 -10.44 -11.26
CA ARG A 54 0.97 -10.78 -10.36
C ARG A 54 0.59 -10.68 -8.89
N ALA A 55 -0.22 -9.69 -8.54
CA ALA A 55 -0.65 -9.46 -7.17
C ALA A 55 -1.28 -10.71 -6.56
N GLY A 56 -0.81 -11.10 -5.38
CA GLY A 56 -1.34 -12.27 -4.66
C GLY A 56 -0.89 -13.65 -5.18
N ARG A 57 -0.09 -13.73 -6.26
CA ARG A 57 0.44 -15.01 -6.77
C ARG A 57 1.56 -15.54 -5.88
N THR A 58 1.65 -16.86 -5.82
CA THR A 58 2.81 -17.54 -5.23
C THR A 58 3.87 -17.75 -6.30
N LEU A 59 5.07 -17.26 -6.06
CA LEU A 59 6.26 -17.46 -6.89
C LEU A 59 7.35 -18.06 -6.00
N GLU A 60 7.91 -19.20 -6.40
CA GLU A 60 9.01 -19.88 -5.68
C GLU A 60 8.73 -20.10 -4.18
N GLY A 61 7.48 -20.43 -3.84
CA GLY A 61 7.06 -20.66 -2.45
C GLY A 61 6.74 -19.39 -1.65
N TRP A 62 6.94 -18.19 -2.22
CA TRP A 62 6.58 -16.93 -1.60
C TRP A 62 5.30 -16.35 -2.22
N ARG A 63 4.28 -16.09 -1.38
CA ARG A 63 3.04 -15.44 -1.82
C ARG A 63 3.22 -13.93 -1.80
N ASP A 64 2.99 -13.30 -2.95
CA ASP A 64 2.97 -11.84 -3.04
C ASP A 64 1.88 -11.26 -2.14
N GLU A 65 2.25 -10.24 -1.36
CA GLU A 65 1.38 -9.64 -0.35
C GLU A 65 0.64 -8.40 -0.86
N THR A 66 0.71 -8.04 -2.14
CA THR A 66 0.22 -6.75 -2.66
C THR A 66 -1.21 -6.44 -2.24
N TYR A 67 -2.15 -7.35 -2.47
CA TYR A 67 -3.54 -7.16 -2.02
C TYR A 67 -3.69 -7.04 -0.50
N ARG A 68 -2.87 -7.74 0.28
CA ARG A 68 -2.89 -7.62 1.75
C ARG A 68 -2.39 -6.24 2.18
N ILE A 69 -1.33 -5.74 1.55
CA ILE A 69 -0.78 -4.41 1.83
C ILE A 69 -1.81 -3.34 1.45
N GLU A 70 -2.41 -3.44 0.27
CA GLU A 70 -3.46 -2.52 -0.20
C GLU A 70 -4.64 -2.48 0.75
N ALA A 71 -5.15 -3.64 1.17
CA ALA A 71 -6.25 -3.74 2.11
C ALA A 71 -5.91 -3.09 3.47
N GLU A 72 -4.68 -3.31 3.97
CA GLU A 72 -4.23 -2.70 5.22
C GLU A 72 -4.09 -1.18 5.11
N ILE A 73 -3.53 -0.67 4.00
CA ILE A 73 -3.44 0.76 3.71
C ILE A 73 -4.84 1.39 3.73
N LEU A 74 -5.76 0.83 2.95
CA LEU A 74 -7.12 1.32 2.83
C LEU A 74 -7.86 1.26 4.17
N ALA A 75 -7.77 0.15 4.89
CA ALA A 75 -8.40 0.01 6.21
C ALA A 75 -7.91 1.09 7.17
N ARG A 76 -6.60 1.31 7.27
CA ARG A 76 -6.03 2.32 8.18
C ARG A 76 -6.46 3.74 7.83
N VAL A 77 -6.47 4.08 6.54
CA VAL A 77 -6.85 5.42 6.06
C VAL A 77 -8.35 5.64 6.21
N LEU A 78 -9.18 4.70 5.77
CA LEU A 78 -10.64 4.82 5.79
C LEU A 78 -11.20 4.77 7.21
N LEU A 79 -10.72 3.86 8.07
CA LEU A 79 -11.14 3.81 9.47
C LEU A 79 -10.84 5.13 10.18
N LYS A 80 -9.70 5.76 9.88
CA LYS A 80 -9.36 7.06 10.48
C LYS A 80 -10.21 8.20 9.90
N ALA A 81 -10.61 8.11 8.63
CA ALA A 81 -11.43 9.14 8.00
C ALA A 81 -12.90 9.10 8.46
N LEU A 82 -13.39 7.93 8.87
CA LEU A 82 -14.78 7.71 9.27
C LEU A 82 -15.04 7.88 10.77
N GLY A 83 -14.00 7.82 11.62
CA GLY A 83 -14.08 7.97 13.08
C GLY A 83 -13.47 9.27 13.58
#